data_AF-A0YF03-F1
#
_entry.id   AF-A0YF03-F1
#
_cell.length_a   1.000
_cell.length_b   1.000
_cell.length_c   1.000
_cell.angle_alpha   90.00
_cell.angle_beta   90.00
_cell.angle_gamma   90.00
#
_symmetry.space_group_name_H-M   'P 1'
#
loop_
_entity.id
_entity.type
_entity.pdbx_description
1 polymer ?
#
loop_
_entity_poly.entity_id
_entity_poly.type
_entity_poly.pdbx_seq_one_letter_code
_entity_poly.pdbx_strand_id
1 'polypeptide(L)'
;MKNTQSGFTLIELMIVIAIIGILASVAIPQYQVYTQRTEATTALSSIRTVQLAVQEYYSVNGELPALFTDLASTGINTTALTQIADGTALISGVAVADVTAAITITFDVTATGELGGKTLIVTPTESNNVITFGIATGADGGTLDIKYRPNL
;
A
#
# COMPACT_ATOMS: atom_id res chain seq x y z
N MET A 1 57.78 15.91 -16.99
CA MET A 1 56.94 14.89 -17.65
C MET A 1 55.57 15.52 -17.87
N LYS A 2 55.16 15.74 -19.12
CA LYS A 2 53.91 16.43 -19.45
C LYS A 2 52.83 15.37 -19.56
N ASN A 3 51.96 15.27 -18.56
CA ASN A 3 50.82 14.35 -18.60
C ASN A 3 49.85 14.86 -19.68
N THR A 4 49.72 14.10 -20.77
CA THR A 4 48.75 14.35 -21.83
C THR A 4 47.38 13.98 -21.29
N GLN A 5 46.63 14.98 -20.81
CA GLN A 5 45.26 14.77 -20.37
C GLN A 5 44.42 14.42 -21.60
N SER A 6 44.10 13.14 -21.74
CA SER A 6 43.21 12.65 -22.80
C SER A 6 41.78 13.01 -22.40
N GLY A 7 41.17 13.94 -23.13
CA GLY A 7 39.76 14.31 -22.94
C GLY A 7 38.84 13.31 -23.66
N PHE A 8 37.62 13.15 -23.13
CA PHE A 8 36.55 12.42 -23.82
C PHE A 8 36.13 13.14 -25.10
N THR A 9 35.79 12.38 -26.14
CA THR A 9 35.25 12.92 -27.38
C THR A 9 33.75 13.23 -27.22
N LEU A 10 33.25 14.22 -27.98
CA LEU A 10 31.81 14.52 -28.01
C LEU A 10 30.99 13.33 -28.50
N ILE A 11 31.52 12.53 -29.42
CA ILE A 11 30.82 11.37 -29.96
C ILE A 11 30.67 10.26 -28.89
N GLU A 12 31.68 10.04 -28.05
CA GLU A 12 31.58 9.10 -26.93
C GLU A 12 30.50 9.55 -25.94
N LEU A 13 30.46 10.84 -25.61
CA LEU A 13 29.46 11.38 -24.70
C LEU A 13 28.04 11.27 -25.28
N MET A 14 27.86 11.51 -26.58
CA MET A 14 26.56 11.39 -27.25
C MET A 14 26.04 9.95 -27.28
N ILE A 15 26.92 8.96 -27.55
CA ILE A 15 26.53 7.54 -27.54
C ILE A 15 26.13 7.11 -26.12
N VAL A 16 26.86 7.55 -25.10
CA VAL A 16 26.54 7.25 -23.70
C VAL A 16 25.17 7.81 -23.31
N ILE A 17 24.89 9.07 -23.67
CA ILE A 17 23.58 9.68 -23.39
C ILE A 17 22.46 8.96 -24.13
N ALA A 18 22.68 8.53 -25.38
CA ALA A 18 21.70 7.78 -26.14
C ALA A 18 21.35 6.43 -25.47
N ILE A 19 22.36 5.69 -25.00
CA ILE A 19 22.13 4.42 -24.29
C ILE A 19 21.43 4.64 -22.96
N ILE A 20 21.86 5.63 -22.17
CA ILE A 20 21.21 6.00 -20.89
C ILE A 20 19.75 6.40 -21.14
N GLY A 21 19.46 7.14 -22.21
CA GLY A 21 18.10 7.53 -22.58
C GLY A 21 17.19 6.33 -22.85
N ILE A 22 17.67 5.33 -23.60
CA ILE A 22 16.94 4.09 -23.86
C ILE A 22 16.66 3.34 -22.55
N LEU A 23 17.69 3.14 -21.73
CA LEU A 23 17.54 2.42 -20.45
C LEU A 23 16.60 3.16 -19.49
N ALA A 24 16.71 4.49 -19.39
CA ALA A 24 15.89 5.32 -18.52
C ALA A 24 14.40 5.26 -18.90
N SER A 25 14.09 5.18 -20.20
CA SER A 25 12.70 5.10 -20.69
C SER A 25 11.94 3.87 -20.17
N VAL A 26 12.65 2.76 -19.93
CA VAL A 26 12.07 1.51 -19.39
C VAL A 26 12.22 1.45 -17.87
N ALA A 27 13.37 1.88 -17.34
CA ALA A 27 13.69 1.76 -15.93
C ALA A 27 12.88 2.71 -15.04
N ILE A 28 12.62 3.96 -15.48
CA ILE A 28 11.90 4.95 -14.65
C ILE A 28 10.45 4.51 -14.35
N PRO A 29 9.63 4.10 -15.35
CA PRO A 29 8.28 3.63 -15.06
C PRO A 29 8.27 2.39 -14.15
N GLN A 30 9.20 1.45 -14.35
CA GLN A 30 9.29 0.25 -13.51
C GLN A 30 9.69 0.59 -12.07
N TYR A 31 10.63 1.52 -11.88
CA TYR A 31 11.05 1.98 -10.56
C TYR A 31 9.89 2.67 -9.83
N GLN A 32 9.11 3.51 -10.52
CA GLN A 32 7.92 4.16 -9.95
C GLN A 32 6.87 3.14 -9.49
N VAL A 33 6.62 2.08 -10.26
CA VAL A 33 5.72 0.99 -9.84
C VAL A 33 6.23 0.29 -8.59
N TYR A 34 7.53 0.01 -8.53
CA TYR A 34 8.14 -0.65 -7.38
C TYR A 34 8.06 0.20 -6.10
N THR A 35 8.39 1.49 -6.17
CA THR A 35 8.33 2.37 -4.98
C THR A 35 6.91 2.52 -4.47
N GLN A 36 5.95 2.77 -5.38
CA GLN A 36 4.53 2.91 -5.05
C GLN A 36 3.94 1.64 -4.42
N ARG A 37 4.31 0.47 -4.95
CA ARG A 37 3.89 -0.81 -4.37
C ARG A 37 4.50 -1.06 -2.99
N THR A 38 5.74 -0.62 -2.78
CA THR A 38 6.42 -0.70 -1.48
C THR A 38 5.72 0.19 -0.45
N GLU A 39 5.36 1.41 -0.83
CA GLU A 39 4.58 2.33 0.01
C GLU A 39 3.21 1.74 0.36
N ALA A 40 2.49 1.17 -0.62
CA ALA A 40 1.22 0.49 -0.37
C ALA A 40 1.38 -0.74 0.56
N THR A 41 2.51 -1.45 0.48
CA THR A 41 2.84 -2.57 1.39
C THR A 41 3.10 -2.08 2.81
N THR A 42 3.78 -0.94 2.97
CA THR A 42 3.99 -0.30 4.27
C THR A 42 2.66 0.11 4.89
N ALA A 43 1.75 0.67 4.08
CA ALA A 43 0.41 1.02 4.52
C ALA A 43 -0.42 -0.22 4.90
N LEU A 44 -0.29 -1.31 4.15
CA LEU A 44 -0.88 -2.59 4.54
C LEU A 44 -0.31 -3.12 5.88
N SER A 45 0.98 -2.90 6.14
CA SER A 45 1.59 -3.33 7.40
C SER A 45 1.07 -2.53 8.60
N SER A 46 0.67 -1.27 8.41
CA SER A 46 0.18 -0.42 9.50
C SER A 46 -1.19 -0.86 10.02
N ILE A 47 -2.00 -1.54 9.19
CA ILE A 47 -3.32 -2.08 9.58
C ILE A 47 -3.28 -3.50 10.16
N ARG A 48 -2.10 -4.12 10.32
CA ARG A 48 -1.98 -5.50 10.85
C ARG A 48 -2.63 -5.68 12.22
N THR A 49 -2.53 -4.68 13.09
CA THR A 49 -3.17 -4.70 14.40
C THR A 49 -4.70 -4.82 14.27
N VAL A 50 -5.28 -4.11 13.29
CA VAL A 50 -6.72 -4.16 12.99
C VAL A 50 -7.12 -5.52 12.44
N GLN A 51 -6.31 -6.11 11.57
CA GLN A 51 -6.52 -7.47 11.06
C GLN A 51 -6.53 -8.50 12.19
N LEU A 52 -5.60 -8.38 13.15
CA LEU A 52 -5.56 -9.25 14.33
C LEU A 52 -6.80 -9.08 15.20
N ALA A 53 -7.28 -7.85 15.41
CA ALA A 53 -8.52 -7.61 16.15
C ALA A 53 -9.75 -8.21 15.47
N VAL A 54 -9.86 -8.11 14.15
CA VAL A 54 -10.95 -8.76 13.40
C VAL A 54 -10.90 -10.29 13.56
N GLN A 55 -9.68 -10.88 13.52
CA GLN A 55 -9.51 -12.31 13.76
C GLN A 55 -9.85 -12.72 15.20
N GLU A 56 -9.44 -11.93 16.19
CA GLU A 56 -9.74 -12.18 17.60
C GLU A 56 -11.24 -12.08 17.86
N TYR A 57 -11.91 -11.06 17.32
CA TYR A 57 -13.36 -10.91 17.42
C TYR A 57 -14.08 -12.12 16.85
N TYR A 58 -13.68 -12.57 15.66
CA TYR A 58 -14.24 -13.77 15.04
C TYR A 58 -13.96 -15.03 15.87
N SER A 59 -12.77 -15.15 16.46
CA SER A 59 -12.42 -16.29 17.32
C SER A 59 -13.27 -16.36 18.60
N VAL A 60 -13.74 -15.22 19.12
CA VAL A 60 -14.54 -15.16 20.35
C VAL A 60 -16.03 -15.30 20.05
N ASN A 61 -16.52 -14.62 19.01
CA ASN A 61 -17.96 -14.51 18.72
C ASN A 61 -18.45 -15.48 17.65
N GLY A 62 -17.55 -16.07 16.85
CA GLY A 62 -17.89 -16.98 15.76
C GLY A 62 -18.47 -16.29 14.52
N GLU A 63 -18.53 -14.96 14.52
CA GLU A 63 -19.02 -14.14 13.42
C GLU A 63 -18.10 -12.92 13.20
N LEU A 64 -18.14 -12.36 11.98
CA LEU A 64 -17.44 -11.10 11.69
C LEU A 64 -18.13 -9.95 12.42
N PRO A 65 -17.38 -8.92 12.85
CA PRO A 65 -17.97 -7.78 13.54
C PRO A 65 -18.98 -7.06 12.64
N ALA A 66 -20.19 -6.89 13.16
CA ALA A 66 -21.27 -6.20 12.46
C ALA A 66 -21.03 -4.70 12.39
N LEU A 67 -20.44 -4.13 13.44
CA LEU A 67 -20.04 -2.73 13.52
C LEU A 67 -18.57 -2.61 13.86
N PHE A 68 -17.93 -1.56 13.36
CA PHE A 68 -16.55 -1.27 13.73
C PHE A 68 -16.35 -1.09 15.25
N THR A 69 -17.36 -0.55 15.95
CA THR A 69 -17.33 -0.39 17.41
C THR A 69 -17.21 -1.70 18.17
N ASP A 70 -17.58 -2.83 17.55
CA ASP A 70 -17.55 -4.13 18.20
C ASP A 70 -16.12 -4.62 18.43
N LEU A 71 -15.16 -4.13 17.63
CA LEU A 71 -13.72 -4.36 17.84
C LEU A 71 -13.16 -3.70 19.10
N ALA A 72 -13.91 -2.79 19.76
CA ALA A 72 -13.50 -2.27 21.06
C ALA A 72 -13.39 -3.39 22.12
N SER A 73 -14.15 -4.47 21.96
CA SER A 73 -14.08 -5.65 22.83
C SER A 73 -12.74 -6.40 22.76
N THR A 74 -11.99 -6.25 21.67
CA THR A 74 -10.65 -6.85 21.48
C THR A 74 -9.53 -5.91 21.94
N GLY A 75 -9.86 -4.81 22.62
CA GLY A 75 -8.89 -3.84 23.11
C GLY A 75 -8.35 -2.88 22.06
N ILE A 76 -8.88 -2.89 20.82
CA ILE A 76 -8.56 -1.84 19.85
C ILE A 76 -9.30 -0.55 20.21
N ASN A 77 -8.53 0.54 20.23
CA ASN A 77 -9.11 1.87 20.29
C ASN A 77 -9.63 2.26 18.90
N THR A 78 -10.94 2.32 18.76
CA THR A 78 -11.62 2.62 17.49
C THR A 78 -11.33 4.04 16.97
N THR A 79 -10.94 4.96 17.86
CA THR A 79 -10.45 6.31 17.50
C THR A 79 -8.98 6.31 17.07
N ALA A 80 -8.22 5.25 17.35
CA ALA A 80 -6.79 5.15 17.01
C ALA A 80 -6.52 4.77 15.55
N LEU A 81 -7.53 4.40 14.75
CA LEU A 81 -7.34 4.20 13.30
C LEU A 81 -6.88 5.48 12.59
N THR A 82 -7.34 6.63 13.06
CA THR A 82 -6.86 7.94 12.60
C THR A 82 -5.39 8.16 12.98
N GLN A 83 -4.89 7.53 14.06
CA GLN A 83 -3.49 7.62 14.48
C GLN A 83 -2.57 6.69 13.67
N ILE A 84 -3.09 5.58 13.14
CA ILE A 84 -2.37 4.73 12.16
C ILE A 84 -2.07 5.53 10.89
N ALA A 85 -2.98 6.43 10.50
CA ALA A 85 -2.80 7.33 9.38
C ALA A 85 -1.67 8.35 9.65
N ASP A 86 -1.71 9.00 10.81
CA ASP A 86 -0.74 10.02 11.23
C ASP A 86 0.70 9.48 11.36
N GLY A 87 0.87 8.21 11.75
CA GLY A 87 2.17 7.59 11.95
C GLY A 87 2.98 7.30 10.68
N THR A 88 2.37 7.38 9.48
CA THR A 88 3.04 7.01 8.22
C THR A 88 3.13 8.14 7.19
N ALA A 89 2.52 9.31 7.44
CA ALA A 89 2.42 10.49 6.54
C ALA A 89 1.87 10.22 5.12
N LEU A 90 1.75 8.97 4.71
CA LEU A 90 1.28 8.48 3.41
C LEU A 90 -0.19 8.06 3.45
N ILE A 91 -0.77 7.94 4.64
CA ILE A 91 -2.15 7.52 4.87
C ILE A 91 -2.87 8.69 5.52
N SER A 92 -4.03 9.06 4.99
CA SER A 92 -4.90 10.09 5.55
C SER A 92 -6.00 9.50 6.44
N GLY A 93 -6.32 8.21 6.27
CA GLY A 93 -7.27 7.53 7.15
C GLY A 93 -7.30 6.02 6.95
N VAL A 94 -7.74 5.33 8.00
CA VAL A 94 -8.12 3.92 7.95
C VAL A 94 -9.56 3.83 8.47
N ALA A 95 -10.42 3.12 7.74
CA ALA A 95 -11.80 2.86 8.11
C ALA A 95 -12.10 1.36 8.00
N VAL A 96 -13.05 0.86 8.77
CA VAL A 96 -13.56 -0.51 8.65
C VAL A 96 -15.03 -0.42 8.30
N ALA A 97 -15.44 -1.11 7.23
CA ALA A 97 -16.84 -1.15 6.81
C ALA A 97 -17.67 -2.03 7.75
N ASP A 98 -18.88 -1.57 8.05
CA ASP A 98 -19.85 -2.35 8.81
C ASP A 98 -20.27 -3.60 8.02
N VAL A 99 -20.60 -4.68 8.75
CA VAL A 99 -21.08 -5.99 8.27
C VAL A 99 -20.05 -6.82 7.50
N THR A 100 -19.23 -6.21 6.64
CA THR A 100 -18.19 -6.92 5.87
C THR A 100 -16.82 -6.91 6.54
N ALA A 101 -16.64 -6.08 7.58
CA ALA A 101 -15.37 -5.86 8.26
C ALA A 101 -14.21 -5.50 7.30
N ALA A 102 -14.53 -4.96 6.11
CA ALA A 102 -13.55 -4.61 5.10
C ALA A 102 -12.76 -3.36 5.55
N ILE A 103 -11.44 -3.48 5.60
CA ILE A 103 -10.54 -2.42 6.04
C ILE A 103 -10.14 -1.57 4.84
N THR A 104 -10.57 -0.32 4.83
CA THR A 104 -10.24 0.68 3.81
C THR A 104 -9.10 1.56 4.29
N ILE A 105 -7.98 1.52 3.57
CA ILE A 105 -6.86 2.45 3.72
C ILE A 105 -7.07 3.58 2.71
N THR A 106 -7.01 4.83 3.16
CA THR A 106 -7.05 6.03 2.32
C THR A 106 -5.66 6.65 2.32
N PHE A 107 -5.02 6.70 1.16
CA PHE A 107 -3.73 7.35 0.99
C PHE A 107 -3.88 8.86 1.04
N ASP A 108 -2.90 9.54 1.62
CA ASP A 108 -2.89 11.00 1.69
C ASP A 108 -2.77 11.62 0.29
N VAL A 109 -3.37 12.79 0.09
CA VAL A 109 -3.29 13.51 -1.20
C VAL A 109 -1.87 13.97 -1.53
N THR A 110 -1.01 14.06 -0.52
CA THR A 110 0.42 14.36 -0.64
C THR A 110 1.27 13.10 -0.90
N ALA A 111 0.68 11.91 -0.84
CA ALA A 111 1.37 10.66 -1.19
C ALA A 111 1.87 10.71 -2.64
N THR A 112 3.05 10.14 -2.88
CA THR A 112 3.74 10.33 -4.15
C THR A 112 3.11 9.52 -5.29
N GLY A 113 3.17 10.06 -6.51
CA GLY A 113 2.74 9.36 -7.71
C GLY A 113 1.23 9.08 -7.76
N GLU A 114 0.86 7.84 -8.09
CA GLU A 114 -0.54 7.44 -8.28
C GLU A 114 -1.25 7.06 -6.97
N LEU A 115 -0.57 7.12 -5.82
CA LEU A 115 -1.18 6.83 -4.52
C LEU A 115 -2.05 7.99 -4.03
N GLY A 116 -1.74 9.22 -4.43
CA GLY A 116 -2.37 10.44 -3.93
C GLY A 116 -3.90 10.36 -3.92
N GLY A 117 -4.51 10.36 -2.73
CA GLY A 117 -5.96 10.34 -2.54
C GLY A 117 -6.68 9.06 -2.99
N LYS A 118 -5.94 7.98 -3.28
CA LYS A 118 -6.51 6.68 -3.62
C LYS A 118 -6.82 5.85 -2.38
N THR A 119 -7.57 4.78 -2.59
CA THR A 119 -7.96 3.84 -1.54
C THR A 119 -7.53 2.42 -1.87
N LEU A 120 -7.17 1.67 -0.83
CA LEU A 120 -6.90 0.24 -0.87
C LEU A 120 -7.83 -0.45 0.12
N ILE A 121 -8.58 -1.45 -0.33
CA ILE A 121 -9.54 -2.17 0.50
C ILE A 121 -9.06 -3.60 0.72
N VAL A 122 -8.97 -3.98 1.99
CA VAL A 122 -8.59 -5.31 2.46
C VAL A 122 -9.81 -5.98 3.06
N THR A 123 -10.27 -7.06 2.44
CA THR A 123 -11.50 -7.75 2.80
C THR A 123 -11.20 -9.04 3.55
N PRO A 124 -11.77 -9.26 4.74
CA PRO A 124 -11.72 -10.56 5.40
C PRO A 124 -12.65 -11.54 4.65
N THR A 125 -12.16 -12.74 4.40
CA THR A 125 -12.92 -13.86 3.82
C THR A 125 -12.81 -15.05 4.76
N GLU A 126 -13.96 -15.55 5.20
CA GLU A 126 -14.05 -16.78 5.96
C GLU A 126 -13.96 -17.99 5.03
N SER A 127 -13.07 -18.93 5.36
CA SER A 127 -13.05 -20.25 4.75
C SER A 127 -12.66 -21.28 5.80
N ASN A 128 -13.47 -22.32 6.00
CA ASN A 128 -13.22 -23.41 6.96
C ASN A 128 -12.91 -22.91 8.38
N ASN A 129 -13.72 -21.98 8.94
CA ASN A 129 -13.50 -21.37 10.25
C ASN A 129 -12.17 -20.59 10.40
N VAL A 130 -11.53 -20.22 9.29
CA VAL A 130 -10.33 -19.37 9.28
C VAL A 130 -10.63 -18.09 8.52
N ILE A 131 -10.32 -16.94 9.13
CA ILE A 131 -10.37 -15.64 8.45
C ILE A 131 -9.05 -15.40 7.72
N THR A 132 -9.16 -15.30 6.40
CA THR A 132 -8.07 -14.86 5.51
C THR A 132 -8.33 -13.44 5.04
N PHE A 133 -7.29 -12.68 4.74
CA PHE A 133 -7.43 -11.31 4.21
C PHE A 133 -6.98 -11.27 2.77
N GLY A 134 -7.81 -10.68 1.91
CA GLY A 134 -7.51 -10.50 0.50
C GLY A 134 -7.70 -9.06 0.05
N ILE A 135 -6.98 -8.68 -0.99
CA ILE A 135 -7.22 -7.45 -1.75
C ILE A 135 -7.85 -7.89 -3.07
N ALA A 136 -9.07 -7.44 -3.34
CA ALA A 136 -9.73 -7.77 -4.60
C ALA A 136 -8.98 -7.15 -5.79
N THR A 137 -9.01 -7.84 -6.93
CA THR A 137 -8.42 -7.35 -8.19
C THR A 137 -9.37 -6.45 -8.98
N GLY A 138 -10.62 -6.29 -8.53
CA GLY A 138 -11.65 -5.42 -9.12
C GLY A 138 -11.83 -4.10 -8.39
N ALA A 139 -12.97 -3.44 -8.63
CA ALA A 139 -13.36 -2.20 -7.97
C ALA A 139 -13.48 -2.35 -6.44
N ASP A 140 -13.77 -3.56 -5.97
CA ASP A 140 -13.91 -3.89 -4.55
C ASP A 140 -12.58 -3.85 -3.79
N GLY A 141 -11.44 -3.75 -4.48
CA GLY A 141 -10.12 -3.58 -3.87
C GLY A 141 -9.72 -2.11 -3.65
N GLY A 142 -10.64 -1.18 -3.92
CA GLY A 142 -10.41 0.25 -3.82
C GLY A 142 -10.08 0.91 -5.16
N THR A 143 -9.65 2.17 -5.10
CA THR A 143 -9.39 3.02 -6.28
C THR A 143 -7.94 3.04 -6.73
N LEU A 144 -7.02 2.47 -5.95
CA LEU A 144 -5.62 2.30 -6.35
C LEU A 144 -5.52 1.32 -7.52
N ASP A 145 -4.73 1.62 -8.55
CA ASP A 145 -4.56 0.73 -9.69
C ASP A 145 -3.92 -0.61 -9.25
N ILE A 146 -4.40 -1.71 -9.86
CA ILE A 146 -3.99 -3.09 -9.57
C ILE A 146 -2.47 -3.27 -9.65
N LYS A 147 -1.79 -2.56 -10.56
CA LYS A 147 -0.33 -2.63 -10.69
C LYS A 147 0.43 -2.19 -9.43
N TYR A 148 -0.18 -1.37 -8.58
CA TYR A 148 0.42 -0.86 -7.34
C TYR A 148 -0.09 -1.59 -6.09
N ARG A 149 -1.08 -2.48 -6.24
CA ARG A 149 -1.61 -3.23 -5.09
C ARG A 149 -0.59 -4.27 -4.60
N PRO A 150 -0.33 -4.37 -3.29
CA PRO A 150 0.50 -5.44 -2.74
C PRO A 150 -0.20 -6.79 -2.91
N ASN A 151 0.59 -7.86 -3.05
CA ASN A 151 0.06 -9.21 -2.97
C ASN A 151 -0.06 -9.60 -1.49
N LEU A 152 -1.20 -10.20 -1.12
CA LEU A 152 -1.45 -10.81 0.18
C LEU A 152 -1.28 -12.32 0.10
#